data_AF-A0A511HN91-F1
#
_entry.id   AF-A0A511HN91-F1
#
_cell.length_a   1.000
_cell.length_b   1.000
_cell.length_c   1.000
_cell.angle_alpha   90.00
_cell.angle_beta   90.00
_cell.angle_gamma   90.00
#
_symmetry.space_group_name_H-M   'P 1'
#
loop_
_entity.id
_entity.type
_entity.pdbx_description
1 polymer ?
#
loop_
_entity_poly.entity_id
_entity_poly.type
_entity_poly.pdbx_seq_one_letter_code
_entity_poly.pdbx_strand_id
1 'polypeptide(L)'
;MTEAARITAFERALRAAFTQFNIEEEVIRARHAAAVQAGSLRAPLDDDSLLERPTRRFLIDPMLRALDWNPDDPNRLQEEARSWAENGERLYFDYLGVSRQRAPTLLVEAKGADSVSARPPREDNISAPRMSALLSEALAKLKTGDKPGVLAQWVAWLKDLRTYVTSFSDTERLTLKRVVITAGRWLIIFKNPLTAFIKDSGPDPTEIYCYVSPAEILERHREIYNLLDRRRLIDTLPLTMPLGEALEVLRPASVTQAYRGVVVATRMTGGMRSEFPHRVVYPALVLLSGGRTFAVVDYNSNPAYEPREASQLHAFINNLTEKANHFQERVLNALNRTDLRMTPASDFPIDIREMESGAEFAPEFGSTVALAPTAPLRPQLVRQTGERNAQYEFLVITGQSWFYKEVSPTGPECEFHNFRMAKSRGVAQAQGRFDHAADSFTISDDPQNCEHADLLGLRRSRCHVKEIESHLCCRTCIFHGTCWDAAELGRLPCGK
;
A
#
# COMPACT_ATOMS: atom_id res chain seq x y z
N MET A 1 4.43 18.55 9.93
CA MET A 1 5.46 19.39 9.25
C MET A 1 4.90 19.92 7.94
N THR A 2 5.06 21.22 7.67
CA THR A 2 4.64 21.83 6.40
C THR A 2 5.49 21.32 5.23
N GLU A 3 4.99 21.43 4.00
CA GLU A 3 5.76 21.06 2.80
C GLU A 3 7.06 21.86 2.68
N ALA A 4 7.03 23.16 2.96
CA ALA A 4 8.21 24.00 2.97
C ALA A 4 9.28 23.49 3.95
N ALA A 5 8.89 23.12 5.18
CA ALA A 5 9.82 22.55 6.16
C ALA A 5 10.44 21.23 5.69
N ARG A 6 9.69 20.42 4.93
CA ARG A 6 10.18 19.16 4.37
C ARG A 6 11.17 19.36 3.24
N ILE A 7 10.91 20.32 2.35
CA ILE A 7 11.85 20.71 1.29
C ILE A 7 13.16 21.22 1.91
N THR A 8 13.11 22.07 2.92
CA THR A 8 14.31 22.53 3.65
C THR A 8 15.04 21.41 4.37
N ALA A 9 14.31 20.44 4.95
CA ALA A 9 14.92 19.26 5.56
C ALA A 9 15.64 18.39 4.51
N PHE A 10 15.03 18.23 3.33
CA PHE A 10 15.64 17.52 2.20
C PHE A 10 16.93 18.20 1.72
N GLU A 11 16.91 19.52 1.52
CA GLU A 11 18.10 20.29 1.16
C GLU A 11 19.25 20.07 2.16
N ARG A 12 18.95 20.16 3.46
CA ARG A 12 19.94 19.97 4.52
C ARG A 12 20.52 18.56 4.50
N ALA A 13 19.67 17.54 4.34
CA ALA A 13 20.09 16.15 4.26
C ALA A 13 20.98 15.90 3.03
N LEU A 14 20.61 16.47 1.88
CA LEU A 14 21.37 16.35 0.64
C LEU A 14 22.75 17.00 0.75
N ARG A 15 22.83 18.20 1.34
CA ARG A 15 24.11 18.88 1.61
C ARG A 15 24.98 18.07 2.56
N ALA A 16 24.40 17.52 3.64
CA ALA A 16 25.14 16.68 4.57
C ALA A 16 25.65 15.39 3.89
N ALA A 17 24.86 14.77 3.02
CA ALA A 17 25.25 13.59 2.26
C ALA A 17 26.43 13.88 1.32
N PHE A 18 26.40 14.99 0.58
CA PHE A 18 27.54 15.41 -0.24
C PHE A 18 28.81 15.65 0.59
N THR A 19 28.69 16.35 1.72
CA THR A 19 29.83 16.58 2.62
C THR A 19 30.40 15.26 3.15
N GLN A 20 29.55 14.35 3.62
CA GLN A 20 30.00 13.05 4.13
C GLN A 20 30.64 12.21 3.04
N PHE A 21 30.03 12.15 1.85
CA PHE A 21 30.57 11.38 0.73
C PHE A 21 31.96 11.86 0.33
N ASN A 22 32.20 13.17 0.26
CA ASN A 22 33.53 13.70 -0.07
C ASN A 22 34.60 13.26 0.95
N ILE A 23 34.27 13.28 2.25
CA ILE A 23 35.18 12.82 3.31
C ILE A 23 35.48 11.32 3.15
N GLU A 24 34.44 10.50 2.95
CA GLU A 24 34.60 9.05 2.80
C GLU A 24 35.34 8.69 1.51
N GLU A 25 35.10 9.41 0.42
CA GLU A 25 35.78 9.22 -0.86
C GLU A 25 37.28 9.42 -0.72
N GLU A 26 37.71 10.52 -0.08
CA GLU A 26 39.13 10.79 0.18
C GLU A 26 39.79 9.66 0.98
N VAL A 27 39.11 9.18 2.04
CA VAL A 27 39.60 8.07 2.87
C VAL A 27 39.70 6.77 2.08
N ILE A 28 38.70 6.44 1.26
CA ILE A 28 38.67 5.21 0.46
C ILE A 28 39.76 5.23 -0.59
N ARG A 29 39.93 6.35 -1.31
CA ARG A 29 40.99 6.50 -2.31
C ARG A 29 42.37 6.44 -1.67
N ALA A 30 42.58 7.10 -0.53
CA ALA A 30 43.86 7.04 0.19
C ALA A 30 44.21 5.61 0.63
N ARG A 31 43.22 4.85 1.15
CA ARG A 31 43.40 3.43 1.51
C ARG A 31 43.70 2.56 0.30
N HIS A 32 43.00 2.78 -0.81
CA HIS A 32 43.24 2.05 -2.05
C HIS A 32 44.65 2.32 -2.59
N ALA A 33 45.07 3.59 -2.64
CA ALA A 33 46.41 3.99 -3.05
C ALA A 33 47.50 3.36 -2.16
N ALA A 34 47.31 3.36 -0.83
CA ALA A 34 48.23 2.72 0.11
C ALA A 34 48.31 1.20 -0.09
N ALA A 35 47.19 0.53 -0.36
CA ALA A 35 47.15 -0.90 -0.63
C ALA A 35 47.84 -1.29 -1.95
N VAL A 36 47.67 -0.47 -2.99
CA VAL A 36 48.41 -0.63 -4.26
C VAL A 36 49.92 -0.45 -4.03
N GLN A 37 50.33 0.57 -3.27
CA GLN A 37 51.75 0.80 -2.94
C GLN A 37 52.34 -0.33 -2.09
N ALA A 38 51.56 -0.91 -1.17
CA ALA A 38 51.95 -2.04 -0.34
C ALA A 38 51.94 -3.39 -1.11
N GLY A 39 51.54 -3.40 -2.38
CA GLY A 39 51.48 -4.61 -3.21
C GLY A 39 50.37 -5.60 -2.82
N SER A 40 49.44 -5.20 -1.95
CA SER A 40 48.31 -6.04 -1.51
C SER A 40 47.13 -6.02 -2.49
N LEU A 41 47.11 -5.06 -3.43
CA LEU A 41 46.18 -4.99 -4.55
C LEU A 41 46.94 -4.83 -5.87
N ARG A 42 46.50 -5.51 -6.93
CA ARG A 42 46.98 -5.28 -8.30
C ARG A 42 46.25 -4.08 -8.89
N ALA A 43 46.98 -3.11 -9.42
CA ALA A 43 46.40 -2.01 -10.19
C ALA A 43 46.16 -2.41 -11.66
N PRO A 44 45.05 -2.02 -12.31
CA PRO A 44 43.78 -1.54 -11.74
C PRO A 44 42.68 -2.62 -11.80
N LEU A 45 41.93 -2.77 -10.69
CA LEU A 45 40.54 -3.20 -10.77
C LEU A 45 39.74 -2.11 -11.49
N ASP A 46 38.63 -2.47 -12.13
CA ASP A 46 37.73 -1.54 -12.81
C ASP A 46 37.35 -0.39 -11.85
N ASP A 47 37.90 0.82 -12.08
CA ASP A 47 37.81 1.96 -11.15
C ASP A 47 36.35 2.33 -10.82
N ASP A 48 35.41 2.05 -11.73
CA ASP A 48 33.97 2.24 -11.53
C ASP A 48 33.42 1.43 -10.34
N SER A 49 34.01 0.27 -10.01
CA SER A 49 33.56 -0.58 -8.89
C SER A 49 33.97 -0.07 -7.51
N LEU A 50 35.05 0.72 -7.42
CA LEU A 50 35.62 1.14 -6.13
C LEU A 50 34.64 1.99 -5.33
N LEU A 51 33.93 2.88 -6.04
CA LEU A 51 33.05 3.87 -5.42
C LEU A 51 31.57 3.52 -5.52
N GLU A 52 31.16 2.48 -6.24
CA GLU A 52 29.74 2.11 -6.37
C GLU A 52 29.04 1.91 -5.00
N ARG A 53 29.56 1.01 -4.16
CA ARG A 53 29.01 0.78 -2.81
C ARG A 53 29.10 2.02 -1.90
N PRO A 54 30.24 2.73 -1.83
CA PRO A 54 30.32 4.00 -1.10
C PRO A 54 29.30 5.06 -1.57
N THR A 55 29.13 5.23 -2.89
CA THR A 55 28.17 6.18 -3.48
C THR A 55 26.75 5.82 -3.08
N ARG A 56 26.38 4.54 -3.13
CA ARG A 56 25.11 4.04 -2.61
C ARG A 56 24.92 4.42 -1.14
N ARG A 57 25.83 3.98 -0.28
CA ARG A 57 25.73 4.11 1.18
C ARG A 57 25.73 5.55 1.69
N PHE A 58 26.63 6.39 1.19
CA PHE A 58 26.90 7.71 1.77
C PHE A 58 26.25 8.86 1.01
N LEU A 59 25.74 8.61 -0.20
CA LEU A 59 25.14 9.66 -1.03
C LEU A 59 23.70 9.33 -1.47
N ILE A 60 23.47 8.15 -2.05
CA ILE A 60 22.14 7.77 -2.55
C ILE A 60 21.18 7.41 -1.41
N ASP A 61 21.58 6.56 -0.46
CA ASP A 61 20.72 6.15 0.66
C ASP A 61 20.24 7.34 1.51
N PRO A 62 21.11 8.30 1.89
CA PRO A 62 20.65 9.47 2.63
C PRO A 62 19.69 10.34 1.82
N MET A 63 19.92 10.50 0.50
CA MET A 63 19.01 11.22 -0.39
C MET A 63 17.64 10.54 -0.46
N LEU A 64 17.60 9.22 -0.68
CA LEU A 64 16.36 8.44 -0.74
C LEU A 64 15.61 8.48 0.60
N ARG A 65 16.33 8.31 1.72
CA ARG A 65 15.74 8.40 3.07
C ARG A 65 15.12 9.77 3.33
N ALA A 66 15.76 10.85 2.87
CA ALA A 66 15.22 12.21 2.98
C ALA A 66 13.98 12.47 2.10
N LEU A 67 13.79 11.67 1.05
CA LEU A 67 12.59 11.63 0.19
C LEU A 67 11.52 10.64 0.67
N ASP A 68 11.65 10.11 1.90
CA ASP A 68 10.80 9.09 2.52
C ASP A 68 10.87 7.68 1.86
N TRP A 69 11.87 7.45 1.02
CA TRP A 69 12.23 6.12 0.49
C TRP A 69 13.34 5.52 1.35
N ASN A 70 12.99 4.85 2.45
CA ASN A 70 13.98 4.34 3.39
C ASN A 70 14.49 2.94 2.98
N PRO A 71 15.80 2.76 2.65
CA PRO A 71 16.36 1.44 2.34
C PRO A 71 16.25 0.43 3.50
N ASP A 72 16.20 0.93 4.74
CA ASP A 72 16.05 0.08 5.94
C ASP A 72 14.61 -0.45 6.14
N ASP A 73 13.64 -0.05 5.30
CA ASP A 73 12.25 -0.50 5.35
C ASP A 73 11.84 -1.16 4.02
N PRO A 74 11.85 -2.51 3.93
CA PRO A 74 11.53 -3.23 2.70
C PRO A 74 10.08 -3.05 2.23
N ASN A 75 9.20 -2.50 3.07
CA ASN A 75 7.83 -2.13 2.66
C ASN A 75 7.78 -0.75 1.97
N ARG A 76 8.91 -0.04 1.88
CA ARG A 76 9.03 1.25 1.18
C ARG A 76 10.03 1.17 0.04
N LEU A 77 11.20 0.58 0.28
CA LEU A 77 12.29 0.48 -0.69
C LEU A 77 12.99 -0.86 -0.52
N GLN A 78 13.12 -1.62 -1.60
CA GLN A 78 13.87 -2.88 -1.62
C GLN A 78 15.19 -2.67 -2.35
N GLU A 79 16.30 -3.01 -1.69
CA GLU A 79 17.60 -3.06 -2.32
C GLU A 79 17.83 -4.41 -3.02
N GLU A 80 18.56 -4.39 -4.15
CA GLU A 80 18.88 -5.60 -4.92
C GLU A 80 17.63 -6.45 -5.24
N ALA A 81 16.53 -5.76 -5.56
CA ALA A 81 15.25 -6.38 -5.79
C ALA A 81 15.33 -7.31 -7.01
N ARG A 82 14.88 -8.56 -6.83
CA ARG A 82 15.01 -9.62 -7.83
C ARG A 82 13.86 -9.55 -8.82
N SER A 83 14.20 -9.63 -10.10
CA SER A 83 13.25 -9.79 -11.19
C SER A 83 13.77 -10.81 -12.20
N TRP A 84 12.96 -11.12 -13.21
CA TRP A 84 13.30 -12.05 -14.28
C TRP A 84 13.04 -11.37 -15.63
N ALA A 85 14.02 -11.40 -16.52
CA ALA A 85 13.83 -10.99 -17.90
C ALA A 85 12.96 -12.01 -18.65
N GLU A 86 12.39 -11.61 -19.81
CA GLU A 86 11.59 -12.51 -20.66
C GLU A 86 12.35 -13.77 -21.10
N ASN A 87 13.68 -13.67 -21.21
CA ASN A 87 14.56 -14.78 -21.55
C ASN A 87 14.90 -15.71 -20.35
N GLY A 88 14.36 -15.43 -19.16
CA GLY A 88 14.60 -16.21 -17.94
C GLY A 88 15.88 -15.84 -17.18
N GLU A 89 16.60 -14.80 -17.57
CA GLU A 89 17.77 -14.31 -16.82
C GLU A 89 17.34 -13.54 -15.57
N ARG A 90 18.12 -13.69 -14.49
CA ARG A 90 17.89 -12.95 -13.24
C ARG A 90 18.36 -11.51 -13.39
N LEU A 91 17.48 -10.59 -13.04
CA LEU A 91 17.77 -9.16 -12.97
C LEU A 91 17.81 -8.72 -11.50
N TYR A 92 18.65 -7.74 -11.20
CA TYR A 92 18.78 -7.13 -9.88
C TYR A 92 18.64 -5.63 -10.03
N PHE A 93 17.59 -5.07 -9.46
CA PHE A 93 17.43 -3.62 -9.40
C PHE A 93 18.19 -3.08 -8.20
N ASP A 94 18.97 -2.02 -8.35
CA ASP A 94 19.67 -1.43 -7.21
C ASP A 94 18.68 -1.00 -6.13
N TYR A 95 17.64 -0.25 -6.50
CA TYR A 95 16.54 0.09 -5.61
C TYR A 95 15.17 0.04 -6.30
N LEU A 96 14.22 -0.61 -5.64
CA LEU A 96 12.82 -0.65 -6.04
C LEU A 96 11.91 -0.07 -4.95
N GLY A 97 11.39 1.12 -5.18
CA GLY A 97 10.41 1.79 -4.33
C GLY A 97 9.01 1.25 -4.58
N VAL A 98 8.32 0.86 -3.51
CA VAL A 98 7.01 0.20 -3.57
C VAL A 98 5.91 0.98 -2.84
N SER A 99 4.68 0.81 -3.31
CA SER A 99 3.48 1.36 -2.66
C SER A 99 3.09 0.54 -1.41
N ARG A 100 2.07 0.98 -0.67
CA ARG A 100 1.49 0.19 0.44
C ARG A 100 1.00 -1.20 -0.01
N GLN A 101 0.52 -1.31 -1.24
CA GLN A 101 0.10 -2.57 -1.86
C GLN A 101 1.28 -3.37 -2.45
N ARG A 102 2.52 -2.95 -2.16
CA ARG A 102 3.76 -3.50 -2.71
C ARG A 102 3.92 -3.37 -4.24
N ALA A 103 3.11 -2.53 -4.88
CA ALA A 103 3.22 -2.28 -6.31
C ALA A 103 4.45 -1.40 -6.62
N PRO A 104 5.24 -1.71 -7.67
CA PRO A 104 6.43 -0.95 -8.02
C PRO A 104 6.05 0.48 -8.43
N THR A 105 6.77 1.46 -7.90
CA THR A 105 6.47 2.89 -8.09
C THR A 105 7.70 3.69 -8.52
N LEU A 106 8.86 3.43 -7.93
CA LEU A 106 10.10 4.13 -8.23
C LEU A 106 11.18 3.08 -8.51
N LEU A 107 11.86 3.20 -9.64
CA LEU A 107 13.07 2.44 -9.93
C LEU A 107 14.27 3.38 -9.86
N VAL A 108 15.31 3.02 -9.10
CA VAL A 108 16.56 3.79 -9.05
C VAL A 108 17.73 2.87 -9.38
N GLU A 109 18.46 3.23 -10.42
CA GLU A 109 19.72 2.60 -10.82
C GLU A 109 20.89 3.46 -10.31
N ALA A 110 21.81 2.84 -9.60
CA ALA A 110 23.00 3.47 -9.05
C ALA A 110 24.23 3.18 -9.91
N LYS A 111 25.16 4.13 -9.92
CA LYS A 111 26.48 4.00 -10.53
C LYS A 111 27.54 4.55 -9.57
N GLY A 112 28.79 4.16 -9.77
CA GLY A 112 29.91 4.71 -9.01
C GLY A 112 30.09 6.20 -9.28
N ALA A 113 30.55 6.98 -8.29
CA ALA A 113 30.69 8.44 -8.45
C ALA A 113 31.64 8.89 -9.57
N ASP A 114 32.50 8.01 -10.08
CA ASP A 114 33.39 8.30 -11.22
C ASP A 114 32.73 8.06 -12.58
N SER A 115 31.56 7.43 -12.59
CA SER A 115 30.79 7.22 -13.80
C SER A 115 30.40 8.56 -14.44
N VAL A 116 30.71 8.70 -15.73
CA VAL A 116 30.48 9.94 -16.49
C VAL A 116 29.00 10.14 -16.84
N SER A 117 28.55 11.39 -16.83
CA SER A 117 27.19 11.75 -17.23
C SER A 117 26.97 11.56 -18.74
N ALA A 118 25.70 11.54 -19.16
CA ALA A 118 25.33 11.30 -20.55
C ALA A 118 25.84 12.43 -21.45
N ARG A 119 26.66 12.10 -22.46
CA ARG A 119 27.19 13.08 -23.41
C ARG A 119 27.49 12.46 -24.78
N PRO A 120 27.60 13.26 -25.84
CA PRO A 120 28.16 12.80 -27.10
C PRO A 120 29.64 12.43 -26.95
N PRO A 121 30.18 11.48 -27.76
CA PRO A 121 31.57 11.02 -27.62
C PRO A 121 32.67 12.08 -27.76
N ARG A 122 32.35 13.26 -28.32
CA ARG A 122 33.32 14.34 -28.61
C ARG A 122 33.06 15.62 -27.81
N GLU A 123 32.16 15.57 -26.84
CA GLU A 123 31.80 16.73 -26.00
C GLU A 123 31.97 16.33 -24.53
N ASP A 124 32.74 17.10 -23.76
CA ASP A 124 33.06 16.76 -22.37
C ASP A 124 32.02 17.26 -21.36
N ASN A 125 31.36 18.38 -21.66
CA ASN A 125 30.32 18.94 -20.82
C ASN A 125 29.14 19.38 -21.67
N ILE A 126 27.93 18.99 -21.26
CA ILE A 126 26.70 19.46 -21.87
C ILE A 126 25.74 20.00 -20.81
N SER A 127 24.92 20.98 -21.19
CA SER A 127 23.89 21.51 -20.31
C SER A 127 22.77 20.50 -20.07
N ALA A 128 22.06 20.64 -18.96
CA ALA A 128 20.91 19.78 -18.63
C ALA A 128 19.87 19.68 -19.77
N PRO A 129 19.41 20.77 -20.42
CA PRO A 129 18.47 20.67 -21.54
C PRO A 129 19.03 19.92 -22.75
N ARG A 130 20.33 20.07 -23.03
CA ARG A 130 20.99 19.36 -24.12
C ARG A 130 21.10 17.86 -23.80
N MET A 131 21.36 17.51 -22.54
CA MET A 131 21.36 16.13 -22.05
C MET A 131 19.99 15.48 -22.16
N SER A 132 18.92 16.19 -21.79
CA SER A 132 17.54 15.71 -21.93
C SER A 132 17.20 15.39 -23.39
N ALA A 133 17.54 16.30 -24.32
CA ALA A 133 17.33 16.08 -25.75
C ALA A 133 18.14 14.89 -26.29
N LEU A 134 19.40 14.76 -25.86
CA LEU A 134 20.28 13.65 -26.24
C LEU A 134 19.72 12.29 -25.78
N LEU A 135 19.25 12.21 -24.54
CA LEU A 135 18.68 10.97 -23.97
C LEU A 135 17.35 10.60 -24.61
N SER A 136 16.51 11.59 -24.91
CA SER A 136 15.27 11.40 -25.67
C SER A 136 15.56 10.80 -27.06
N GLU A 137 16.49 11.40 -27.81
CA GLU A 137 16.90 10.90 -29.13
C GLU A 137 17.53 9.50 -29.03
N ALA A 138 18.39 9.28 -28.03
CA ALA A 138 19.03 7.99 -27.81
C ALA A 138 18.00 6.87 -27.55
N LEU A 139 16.98 7.13 -26.72
CA LEU A 139 15.90 6.19 -26.45
C LEU A 139 15.05 5.92 -27.69
N ALA A 140 14.75 6.95 -28.50
CA ALA A 140 14.03 6.77 -29.76
C ALA A 140 14.81 5.84 -30.71
N LYS A 141 16.11 6.09 -30.88
CA LYS A 141 17.01 5.27 -31.72
C LYS A 141 17.16 3.85 -31.20
N LEU A 142 17.24 3.66 -29.88
CA LEU A 142 17.30 2.33 -29.27
C LEU A 142 16.05 1.49 -29.55
N LYS A 143 14.88 2.12 -29.72
CA LYS A 143 13.63 1.43 -30.05
C LYS A 143 13.57 1.04 -31.52
N THR A 144 14.10 1.87 -32.43
CA THR A 144 14.16 1.58 -33.87
C THR A 144 15.32 0.68 -34.29
N GLY A 145 16.29 0.44 -33.38
CA GLY A 145 17.51 -0.32 -33.67
C GLY A 145 18.63 0.54 -34.29
N ASP A 146 18.44 1.85 -34.38
CA ASP A 146 19.45 2.80 -34.86
C ASP A 146 20.54 3.05 -33.82
N LYS A 147 21.72 3.47 -34.29
CA LYS A 147 22.87 3.77 -33.43
C LYS A 147 22.66 5.10 -32.66
N PRO A 148 22.59 5.08 -31.32
CA PRO A 148 22.44 6.31 -30.54
C PRO A 148 23.70 7.19 -30.58
N GLY A 149 23.51 8.51 -30.47
CA GLY A 149 24.59 9.50 -30.47
C GLY A 149 25.27 9.74 -29.12
N VAL A 150 25.06 8.86 -28.14
CA VAL A 150 25.57 8.95 -26.77
C VAL A 150 26.73 7.95 -26.56
N LEU A 151 27.51 8.11 -25.48
CA LEU A 151 28.55 7.15 -25.09
C LEU A 151 28.06 5.70 -25.07
N ALA A 152 28.93 4.76 -25.45
CA ALA A 152 28.59 3.34 -25.52
C ALA A 152 28.13 2.75 -24.17
N GLN A 153 28.74 3.19 -23.06
CA GLN A 153 28.29 2.80 -21.71
C GLN A 153 26.85 3.24 -21.42
N TRP A 154 26.47 4.44 -21.88
CA TRP A 154 25.12 4.96 -21.73
C TRP A 154 24.12 4.21 -22.60
N VAL A 155 24.55 3.77 -23.78
CA VAL A 155 23.75 2.85 -24.61
C VAL A 155 23.45 1.55 -23.86
N ALA A 156 24.43 0.99 -23.14
CA ALA A 156 24.21 -0.18 -22.30
C ALA A 156 23.24 0.12 -21.14
N TRP A 157 23.49 1.17 -20.35
CA TRP A 157 22.62 1.52 -19.22
C TRP A 157 21.17 1.82 -19.63
N LEU A 158 20.96 2.50 -20.77
CA LEU A 158 19.60 2.75 -21.28
C LEU A 158 18.91 1.46 -21.73
N LYS A 159 19.66 0.48 -22.24
CA LYS A 159 19.12 -0.86 -22.54
C LYS A 159 18.76 -1.60 -21.26
N ASP A 160 19.62 -1.57 -20.24
CA ASP A 160 19.36 -2.23 -18.96
C ASP A 160 18.11 -1.65 -18.30
N LEU A 161 17.99 -0.31 -18.23
CA LEU A 161 16.78 0.35 -17.75
C LEU A 161 15.53 -0.04 -18.54
N ARG A 162 15.63 -0.14 -19.87
CA ARG A 162 14.51 -0.61 -20.70
C ARG A 162 14.13 -2.05 -20.33
N THR A 163 15.11 -2.95 -20.21
CA THR A 163 14.91 -4.35 -19.80
C THR A 163 14.22 -4.43 -18.43
N TYR A 164 14.65 -3.61 -17.47
CA TYR A 164 14.06 -3.54 -16.13
C TYR A 164 12.60 -3.08 -16.16
N VAL A 165 12.29 -2.05 -16.95
CA VAL A 165 10.90 -1.57 -17.08
C VAL A 165 10.03 -2.61 -17.79
N THR A 166 10.57 -3.30 -18.80
CA THR A 166 9.84 -4.36 -19.52
C THR A 166 9.69 -5.65 -18.71
N SER A 167 10.51 -5.90 -17.69
CA SER A 167 10.39 -7.14 -16.90
C SER A 167 9.21 -7.15 -15.93
N PHE A 168 8.60 -5.98 -15.66
CA PHE A 168 7.34 -5.88 -14.92
C PHE A 168 6.16 -6.37 -15.77
N SER A 169 5.13 -6.92 -15.12
CA SER A 169 3.84 -7.19 -15.77
C SER A 169 3.14 -5.90 -16.21
N ASP A 170 2.17 -5.98 -17.13
CA ASP A 170 1.47 -4.79 -17.64
C ASP A 170 0.78 -3.98 -16.53
N THR A 171 0.22 -4.65 -15.52
CA THR A 171 -0.40 -3.98 -14.36
C THR A 171 0.63 -3.26 -13.49
N GLU A 172 1.76 -3.89 -13.20
CA GLU A 172 2.88 -3.30 -12.44
C GLU A 172 3.52 -2.11 -13.18
N ARG A 173 3.63 -2.18 -14.50
CA ARG A 173 4.15 -1.07 -15.32
C ARG A 173 3.28 0.19 -15.18
N LEU A 174 1.96 0.05 -15.02
CA LEU A 174 1.02 1.17 -14.83
C LEU A 174 1.19 1.85 -13.45
N THR A 175 1.72 1.13 -12.46
CA THR A 175 1.99 1.70 -11.13
C THR A 175 3.33 2.42 -11.08
N LEU A 176 4.29 2.07 -11.95
CA LEU A 176 5.61 2.71 -12.01
C LEU A 176 5.51 4.19 -12.41
N LYS A 177 5.88 5.09 -11.50
CA LYS A 177 5.76 6.54 -11.68
C LYS A 177 7.06 7.22 -12.07
N ARG A 178 8.22 6.67 -11.68
CA ARG A 178 9.53 7.25 -11.95
C ARG A 178 10.57 6.18 -12.20
N VAL A 179 11.49 6.47 -13.12
CA VAL A 179 12.76 5.77 -13.27
C VAL A 179 13.86 6.80 -13.09
N VAL A 180 14.86 6.46 -12.29
CA VAL A 180 15.98 7.33 -11.94
C VAL A 180 17.27 6.57 -12.21
N ILE A 181 18.26 7.25 -12.76
CA ILE A 181 19.64 6.76 -12.81
C ILE A 181 20.56 7.85 -12.28
N THR A 182 21.52 7.47 -11.44
CA THR A 182 22.38 8.43 -10.74
C THR A 182 23.74 7.84 -10.37
N ALA A 183 24.78 8.67 -10.48
CA ALA A 183 26.09 8.44 -9.86
C ALA A 183 26.29 9.32 -8.61
N GLY A 184 25.22 9.95 -8.14
CA GLY A 184 25.24 10.96 -7.07
C GLY A 184 25.81 12.32 -7.49
N ARG A 185 26.84 12.36 -8.37
CA ARG A 185 27.38 13.60 -8.95
C ARG A 185 26.52 14.18 -10.07
N TRP A 186 25.75 13.33 -10.73
CA TRP A 186 24.70 13.69 -11.68
C TRP A 186 23.48 12.84 -11.39
N LEU A 187 22.30 13.33 -11.78
CA LEU A 187 21.01 12.70 -11.54
C LEU A 187 20.14 12.84 -12.78
N ILE A 188 19.50 11.76 -13.22
CA ILE A 188 18.56 11.78 -14.34
C ILE A 188 17.25 11.14 -13.88
N ILE A 189 16.14 11.86 -14.06
CA ILE A 189 14.79 11.42 -13.68
C ILE A 189 13.93 11.37 -14.94
N PHE A 190 13.43 10.18 -15.27
CA PHE A 190 12.39 9.97 -16.26
C PHE A 190 11.03 10.09 -15.59
N LYS A 191 10.29 11.16 -15.92
CA LYS A 191 8.98 11.45 -15.32
C LYS A 191 7.90 10.46 -15.74
N ASN A 192 7.98 9.91 -16.95
CA ASN A 192 7.01 8.96 -17.50
C ASN A 192 7.71 7.71 -18.06
N PRO A 193 7.90 6.66 -17.24
CA PRO A 193 8.62 5.45 -17.64
C PRO A 193 8.00 4.75 -18.86
N LEU A 194 6.67 4.74 -18.99
CA LEU A 194 5.99 4.09 -20.11
C LEU A 194 6.30 4.77 -21.43
N THR A 195 6.23 6.11 -21.48
CA THR A 195 6.61 6.85 -22.69
C THR A 195 8.11 6.71 -22.97
N ALA A 196 8.95 6.77 -21.93
CA ALA A 196 10.39 6.67 -22.07
C ALA A 196 10.86 5.31 -22.61
N PHE A 197 10.35 4.20 -22.08
CA PHE A 197 10.93 2.87 -22.31
C PHE A 197 10.02 1.88 -23.06
N ILE A 198 8.70 2.05 -23.01
CA ILE A 198 7.73 1.09 -23.58
C ILE A 198 7.17 1.54 -24.93
N LYS A 199 6.58 2.75 -25.01
CA LYS A 199 5.94 3.24 -26.24
C LYS A 199 6.96 3.39 -27.38
N ASP A 200 6.54 3.17 -28.62
CA ASP A 200 7.43 3.24 -29.79
C ASP A 200 8.01 4.64 -30.03
N SER A 201 7.30 5.70 -29.62
CA SER A 201 7.79 7.08 -29.69
C SER A 201 8.91 7.33 -28.68
N GLY A 202 9.88 8.17 -29.04
CA GLY A 202 10.82 8.75 -28.06
C GLY A 202 10.08 9.58 -27.00
N PRO A 203 10.55 9.62 -25.74
CA PRO A 203 9.98 10.51 -24.74
C PRO A 203 10.19 11.97 -25.12
N ASP A 204 9.26 12.85 -24.74
CA ASP A 204 9.47 14.29 -24.83
C ASP A 204 10.69 14.67 -23.95
N PRO A 205 11.69 15.41 -24.47
CA PRO A 205 12.83 15.88 -23.69
C PRO A 205 12.43 16.61 -22.40
N THR A 206 11.27 17.28 -22.36
CA THR A 206 10.76 17.97 -21.17
C THR A 206 10.27 17.02 -20.06
N GLU A 207 10.12 15.72 -20.35
CA GLU A 207 9.84 14.68 -19.37
C GLU A 207 11.11 14.01 -18.81
N ILE A 208 12.30 14.41 -19.28
CA ILE A 208 13.60 13.93 -18.78
C ILE A 208 14.29 15.07 -18.03
N TYR A 209 14.39 14.95 -16.72
CA TYR A 209 15.04 15.94 -15.87
C TYR A 209 16.47 15.52 -15.61
N CYS A 210 17.41 16.29 -16.15
CA CYS A 210 18.84 16.07 -15.98
C CYS A 210 19.43 17.11 -15.02
N TYR A 211 20.30 16.66 -14.13
CA TYR A 211 21.12 17.48 -13.24
C TYR A 211 22.56 17.03 -13.43
N VAL A 212 23.42 17.92 -13.93
CA VAL A 212 24.74 17.52 -14.46
C VAL A 212 25.88 17.69 -13.45
N SER A 213 25.60 18.24 -12.27
CA SER A 213 26.59 18.44 -11.20
C SER A 213 25.97 18.43 -9.80
N PRO A 214 26.78 18.22 -8.74
CA PRO A 214 26.31 18.36 -7.35
C PRO A 214 25.75 19.75 -7.02
N ALA A 215 26.36 20.79 -7.60
CA ALA A 215 25.92 22.18 -7.41
C ALA A 215 24.50 22.39 -7.96
N GLU A 216 24.24 21.87 -9.17
CA GLU A 216 22.91 21.95 -9.79
C GLU A 216 21.87 21.11 -9.02
N ILE A 217 22.25 19.93 -8.52
CA ILE A 217 21.40 19.09 -7.66
C ILE A 217 20.99 19.84 -6.39
N LEU A 218 21.93 20.54 -5.74
CA LEU A 218 21.65 21.34 -4.56
C LEU A 218 20.80 22.58 -4.88
N GLU A 219 21.11 23.29 -5.95
CA GLU A 219 20.35 24.48 -6.38
C GLU A 219 18.90 24.13 -6.72
N ARG A 220 18.68 23.01 -7.41
CA ARG A 220 17.38 22.55 -7.88
C ARG A 220 16.73 21.50 -6.98
N HIS A 221 17.17 21.37 -5.72
CA HIS A 221 16.67 20.37 -4.77
C HIS A 221 15.13 20.36 -4.64
N ARG A 222 14.49 21.53 -4.74
CA ARG A 222 13.02 21.65 -4.66
C ARG A 222 12.31 20.92 -5.80
N GLU A 223 12.87 20.96 -7.00
CA GLU A 223 12.34 20.25 -8.16
C GLU A 223 12.52 18.74 -7.99
N ILE A 224 13.70 18.29 -7.53
CA ILE A 224 13.98 16.88 -7.22
C ILE A 224 12.99 16.35 -6.18
N TYR A 225 12.79 17.09 -5.09
CA TYR A 225 11.78 16.77 -4.07
C TYR A 225 10.39 16.64 -4.70
N ASN A 226 10.00 17.59 -5.55
CA ASN A 226 8.69 17.55 -6.21
C ASN A 226 8.50 16.35 -7.14
N LEU A 227 9.59 15.89 -7.75
CA LEU A 227 9.60 14.76 -8.69
C LEU A 227 9.66 13.41 -7.99
N LEU A 228 10.33 13.29 -6.84
CA LEU A 228 10.72 12.02 -6.24
C LEU A 228 10.17 11.76 -4.83
N ASP A 229 9.74 12.77 -4.08
CA ASP A 229 9.25 12.55 -2.71
C ASP A 229 8.11 11.53 -2.70
N ARG A 230 8.21 10.52 -1.84
CA ARG A 230 7.29 9.38 -1.82
C ARG A 230 5.82 9.80 -1.75
N ARG A 231 5.51 10.84 -0.96
CA ARG A 231 4.13 11.35 -0.77
C ARG A 231 3.56 12.03 -2.01
N ARG A 232 4.41 12.40 -2.96
CA ARG A 232 4.00 12.98 -4.25
C ARG A 232 3.82 11.93 -5.33
N LEU A 233 4.37 10.73 -5.13
CA LEU A 233 4.30 9.61 -6.07
C LEU A 233 3.24 8.59 -5.70
N ILE A 234 3.06 8.34 -4.40
CA ILE A 234 2.08 7.37 -3.90
C ILE A 234 1.23 7.97 -2.80
N ASP A 235 0.11 7.29 -2.57
CA ASP A 235 -0.74 7.57 -1.45
C ASP A 235 -0.16 6.98 -0.16
N THR A 236 0.29 7.86 0.74
CA THR A 236 0.89 7.49 2.02
C THR A 236 -0.08 7.61 3.19
N LEU A 237 -1.24 8.25 2.99
CA LEU A 237 -2.18 8.53 4.09
C LEU A 237 -2.70 7.22 4.70
N PRO A 238 -2.81 7.11 6.03
CA PRO A 238 -3.37 5.93 6.67
C PRO A 238 -4.85 5.76 6.34
N LEU A 239 -5.36 4.52 6.46
CA LEU A 239 -6.79 4.25 6.28
C LEU A 239 -7.60 4.91 7.40
N THR A 240 -7.10 4.82 8.63
CA THR A 240 -7.69 5.38 9.84
C THR A 240 -6.85 6.54 10.35
N MET A 241 -7.50 7.59 10.86
CA MET A 241 -6.82 8.75 11.45
C MET A 241 -7.71 9.46 12.49
N PRO A 242 -7.14 10.13 13.50
CA PRO A 242 -7.91 10.99 14.39
C PRO A 242 -8.42 12.24 13.66
N LEU A 243 -9.40 12.94 14.25
CA LEU A 243 -10.00 14.15 13.66
C LEU A 243 -8.97 15.24 13.35
N GLY A 244 -7.99 15.46 14.24
CA GLY A 244 -6.95 16.48 14.00
C GLY A 244 -6.18 16.23 12.70
N GLU A 245 -5.72 15.00 12.49
CA GLU A 245 -5.01 14.61 11.26
C GLU A 245 -5.93 14.68 10.03
N ALA A 246 -7.19 14.27 10.18
CA ALA A 246 -8.17 14.36 9.09
C ALA A 246 -8.35 15.79 8.59
N LEU A 247 -8.38 16.78 9.49
CA LEU A 247 -8.51 18.19 9.12
C LEU A 247 -7.25 18.75 8.43
N GLU A 248 -6.08 18.16 8.67
CA GLU A 248 -4.84 18.55 7.98
C GLU A 248 -4.78 18.06 6.53
N VAL A 249 -5.41 16.92 6.22
CA VAL A 249 -5.20 16.21 4.95
C VAL A 249 -6.44 16.13 4.06
N LEU A 250 -7.65 16.15 4.63
CA LEU A 250 -8.89 16.08 3.86
C LEU A 250 -9.39 17.48 3.53
N ARG A 251 -9.72 17.69 2.24
CA ARG A 251 -10.38 18.91 1.80
C ARG A 251 -11.89 18.71 1.93
N PRO A 252 -12.63 19.59 2.63
CA PRO A 252 -14.09 19.49 2.75
C PRO A 252 -14.83 19.27 1.44
N ALA A 253 -14.43 20.00 0.39
CA ALA A 253 -15.07 19.95 -0.93
C ALA A 253 -14.79 18.64 -1.70
N SER A 254 -13.77 17.86 -1.33
CA SER A 254 -13.47 16.59 -2.00
C SER A 254 -14.19 15.40 -1.39
N VAL A 255 -14.82 15.56 -0.22
CA VAL A 255 -15.63 14.51 0.40
C VAL A 255 -16.94 14.38 -0.38
N THR A 256 -17.29 13.20 -0.86
CA THR A 256 -18.51 13.01 -1.67
C THR A 256 -19.57 12.21 -0.94
N GLN A 257 -19.15 11.31 -0.06
CA GLN A 257 -20.03 10.43 0.70
C GLN A 257 -19.49 10.21 2.11
N ALA A 258 -20.39 9.88 3.01
CA ALA A 258 -20.06 9.47 4.37
C ALA A 258 -20.85 8.23 4.76
N TYR A 259 -20.19 7.37 5.53
CA TYR A 259 -20.71 6.12 6.06
C TYR A 259 -20.31 6.06 7.54
N ARG A 260 -21.13 5.41 8.35
CA ARG A 260 -20.73 4.98 9.69
C ARG A 260 -19.83 3.76 9.59
N GLY A 261 -19.01 3.60 10.60
CA GLY A 261 -18.16 2.46 10.77
C GLY A 261 -17.63 2.37 12.20
N VAL A 262 -16.87 1.32 12.44
CA VAL A 262 -16.11 1.13 13.67
C VAL A 262 -14.74 0.57 13.37
N VAL A 263 -13.74 0.96 14.16
CA VAL A 263 -12.51 0.18 14.27
C VAL A 263 -12.69 -0.83 15.38
N VAL A 264 -12.49 -2.11 15.06
CA VAL A 264 -12.56 -3.23 16.00
C VAL A 264 -11.14 -3.74 16.21
N ALA A 265 -10.65 -3.61 17.44
CA ALA A 265 -9.32 -4.06 17.83
C ALA A 265 -9.44 -5.20 18.85
N THR A 266 -8.92 -6.38 18.51
CA THR A 266 -8.86 -7.52 19.43
C THR A 266 -7.44 -7.65 20.00
N ARG A 267 -7.35 -7.81 21.32
CA ARG A 267 -6.09 -8.02 22.06
C ARG A 267 -6.26 -9.23 22.96
N MET A 268 -5.27 -10.12 22.95
CA MET A 268 -5.21 -11.22 23.92
C MET A 268 -4.64 -10.68 25.23
N THR A 269 -5.32 -10.95 26.34
CA THR A 269 -4.88 -10.57 27.68
C THR A 269 -5.00 -11.77 28.63
N GLY A 270 -4.35 -11.70 29.79
CA GLY A 270 -4.28 -12.82 30.74
C GLY A 270 -2.87 -13.40 30.86
N GLY A 271 -2.73 -14.51 31.58
CA GLY A 271 -1.46 -15.23 31.69
C GLY A 271 -1.24 -16.18 30.52
N MET A 272 0.00 -16.55 30.22
CA MET A 272 0.37 -17.39 29.06
C MET A 272 -0.41 -18.73 28.93
N ARG A 273 -0.98 -19.25 30.03
CA ARG A 273 -1.79 -20.48 30.06
C ARG A 273 -3.30 -20.25 30.16
N SER A 274 -3.74 -18.99 30.18
CA SER A 274 -5.12 -18.55 30.33
C SER A 274 -5.27 -17.17 29.67
N GLU A 275 -4.94 -17.12 28.39
CA GLU A 275 -5.16 -15.93 27.56
C GLU A 275 -6.60 -15.91 27.07
N PHE A 276 -7.18 -14.71 27.00
CA PHE A 276 -8.52 -14.49 26.51
C PHE A 276 -8.60 -13.19 25.69
N PRO A 277 -9.47 -13.12 24.68
CA PRO A 277 -9.60 -11.92 23.86
C PRO A 277 -10.36 -10.82 24.62
N HIS A 278 -9.90 -9.59 24.44
CA HIS A 278 -10.65 -8.36 24.69
C HIS A 278 -10.84 -7.62 23.39
N ARG A 279 -12.06 -7.18 23.14
CA ARG A 279 -12.38 -6.43 21.93
C ARG A 279 -12.81 -5.02 22.26
N VAL A 280 -12.07 -4.09 21.67
CA VAL A 280 -12.27 -2.66 21.79
C VAL A 280 -12.88 -2.16 20.49
N VAL A 281 -13.90 -1.30 20.61
CA VAL A 281 -14.68 -0.77 19.49
C VAL A 281 -14.62 0.75 19.54
N TYR A 282 -14.07 1.33 18.47
CA TYR A 282 -13.96 2.78 18.31
C TYR A 282 -14.91 3.25 17.22
N PRO A 283 -15.80 4.22 17.49
CA PRO A 283 -16.59 4.87 16.45
C PRO A 283 -15.70 5.45 15.34
N ALA A 284 -16.11 5.24 14.09
CA ALA A 284 -15.43 5.79 12.93
C ALA A 284 -16.42 6.41 11.95
N LEU A 285 -16.14 7.63 11.49
CA LEU A 285 -16.83 8.22 10.35
C LEU A 285 -16.01 7.95 9.10
N VAL A 286 -16.54 7.12 8.22
CA VAL A 286 -15.90 6.70 6.98
C VAL A 286 -16.28 7.66 5.87
N LEU A 287 -15.30 8.31 5.27
CA LEU A 287 -15.46 9.35 4.26
C LEU A 287 -14.88 8.89 2.94
N LEU A 288 -15.65 9.04 1.87
CA LEU A 288 -15.14 8.93 0.50
C LEU A 288 -14.66 10.31 0.06
N SER A 289 -13.36 10.47 -0.18
CA SER A 289 -12.75 11.74 -0.55
C SER A 289 -11.76 11.55 -1.70
N GLY A 290 -11.95 12.29 -2.79
CA GLY A 290 -11.05 12.22 -3.95
C GLY A 290 -10.89 10.81 -4.55
N GLY A 291 -11.94 9.98 -4.49
CA GLY A 291 -11.92 8.59 -4.98
C GLY A 291 -11.22 7.61 -4.04
N ARG A 292 -10.99 7.97 -2.77
CA ARG A 292 -10.43 7.08 -1.74
C ARG A 292 -11.23 7.12 -0.44
N THR A 293 -11.29 5.99 0.25
CA THR A 293 -11.86 5.86 1.60
C THR A 293 -10.86 6.22 2.69
N PHE A 294 -11.32 7.01 3.65
CA PHE A 294 -10.64 7.31 4.91
C PHE A 294 -11.62 7.12 6.07
N ALA A 295 -11.14 6.71 7.23
CA ALA A 295 -11.92 6.63 8.44
C ALA A 295 -11.38 7.62 9.47
N VAL A 296 -12.22 8.58 9.86
CA VAL A 296 -11.95 9.47 10.99
C VAL A 296 -12.41 8.76 12.25
N VAL A 297 -11.49 8.40 13.13
CA VAL A 297 -11.74 7.49 14.27
C VAL A 297 -11.65 8.25 15.59
N ASP A 298 -12.57 7.96 16.52
CA ASP A 298 -12.53 8.49 17.88
C ASP A 298 -11.68 7.61 18.79
N TYR A 299 -10.34 7.73 18.70
CA TYR A 299 -9.39 7.07 19.61
C TYR A 299 -9.37 7.72 21.01
N ASN A 300 -10.55 7.90 21.60
CA ASN A 300 -10.69 8.49 22.92
C ASN A 300 -10.09 7.59 24.03
N SER A 301 -9.82 8.18 25.19
CA SER A 301 -9.23 7.49 26.34
C SER A 301 -10.19 6.55 27.09
N ASN A 302 -11.48 6.54 26.73
CA ASN A 302 -12.49 5.70 27.35
C ASN A 302 -13.25 4.89 26.27
N PRO A 303 -12.56 3.92 25.65
CA PRO A 303 -13.11 3.22 24.50
C PRO A 303 -14.24 2.28 24.90
N ALA A 304 -15.08 1.91 23.93
CA ALA A 304 -16.16 0.97 24.17
C ALA A 304 -15.60 -0.46 24.11
N TYR A 305 -15.97 -1.31 25.06
CA TYR A 305 -15.59 -2.73 25.08
C TYR A 305 -16.79 -3.56 24.70
N GLU A 306 -16.64 -4.41 23.70
CA GLU A 306 -17.70 -5.36 23.34
C GLU A 306 -17.89 -6.33 24.52
N PRO A 307 -19.12 -6.49 25.04
CA PRO A 307 -19.37 -7.41 26.13
C PRO A 307 -19.27 -8.86 25.64
N ARG A 308 -18.79 -9.75 26.50
CA ARG A 308 -18.81 -11.20 26.24
C ARG A 308 -20.20 -11.80 26.40
N GLU A 309 -20.99 -11.25 27.32
CA GLU A 309 -22.35 -11.70 27.56
C GLU A 309 -23.30 -11.10 26.52
N ALA A 310 -23.95 -11.95 25.73
CA ALA A 310 -24.91 -11.55 24.72
C ALA A 310 -26.06 -10.66 25.25
N SER A 311 -26.47 -10.86 26.50
CA SER A 311 -27.50 -10.06 27.18
C SER A 311 -27.13 -8.58 27.33
N GLN A 312 -25.84 -8.26 27.37
CA GLN A 312 -25.33 -6.90 27.53
C GLN A 312 -25.16 -6.17 26.18
N LEU A 313 -25.27 -6.89 25.05
CA LEU A 313 -25.03 -6.35 23.71
C LEU A 313 -25.95 -5.16 23.39
N HIS A 314 -27.21 -5.21 23.81
CA HIS A 314 -28.16 -4.10 23.62
C HIS A 314 -27.72 -2.81 24.33
N ALA A 315 -27.33 -2.92 25.60
CA ALA A 315 -26.85 -1.78 26.38
C ALA A 315 -25.55 -1.21 25.79
N PHE A 316 -24.65 -2.09 25.34
CA PHE A 316 -23.42 -1.71 24.65
C PHE A 316 -23.69 -0.93 23.36
N ILE A 317 -24.56 -1.44 22.47
CA ILE A 317 -24.89 -0.79 21.19
C ILE A 317 -25.52 0.59 21.43
N ASN A 318 -26.39 0.74 22.42
CA ASN A 318 -27.01 2.02 22.75
C ASN A 318 -25.97 3.05 23.23
N ASN A 319 -25.08 2.65 24.15
CA ASN A 319 -23.99 3.51 24.64
C ASN A 319 -23.04 3.91 23.50
N LEU A 320 -22.64 2.94 22.67
CA LEU A 320 -21.81 3.18 21.49
C LEU A 320 -22.49 4.18 20.55
N THR A 321 -23.78 4.00 20.26
CA THR A 321 -24.56 4.85 19.36
C THR A 321 -24.64 6.29 19.86
N GLU A 322 -24.88 6.50 21.16
CA GLU A 322 -24.94 7.84 21.76
C GLU A 322 -23.60 8.57 21.58
N LYS A 323 -22.50 7.94 21.99
CA LYS A 323 -21.14 8.50 21.84
C LYS A 323 -20.79 8.76 20.37
N ALA A 324 -21.13 7.81 19.50
CA ALA A 324 -20.79 7.87 18.08
C ALA A 324 -21.60 8.94 17.33
N ASN A 325 -22.86 9.18 17.69
CA ASN A 325 -23.66 10.26 17.12
C ASN A 325 -23.03 11.64 17.42
N HIS A 326 -22.65 11.88 18.67
CA HIS A 326 -21.92 13.10 19.04
C HIS A 326 -20.60 13.25 18.28
N PHE A 327 -19.87 12.14 18.11
CA PHE A 327 -18.64 12.15 17.33
C PHE A 327 -18.88 12.48 15.85
N GLN A 328 -19.88 11.87 15.22
CA GLN A 328 -20.27 12.14 13.84
C GLN A 328 -20.58 13.63 13.65
N GLU A 329 -21.41 14.22 14.52
CA GLU A 329 -21.73 15.65 14.47
C GLU A 329 -20.46 16.51 14.58
N ARG A 330 -19.56 16.18 15.52
CA ARG A 330 -18.28 16.88 15.69
C ARG A 330 -17.43 16.82 14.41
N VAL A 331 -17.30 15.66 13.78
CA VAL A 331 -16.49 15.49 12.55
C VAL A 331 -17.12 16.26 11.38
N LEU A 332 -18.43 16.11 11.16
CA LEU A 332 -19.12 16.80 10.07
C LEU A 332 -19.12 18.33 10.24
N ASN A 333 -19.28 18.83 11.46
CA ASN A 333 -19.14 20.25 11.76
C ASN A 333 -17.73 20.76 11.51
N ALA A 334 -16.71 20.04 11.96
CA ALA A 334 -15.31 20.43 11.78
C ALA A 334 -14.89 20.43 10.31
N LEU A 335 -15.45 19.52 9.50
CA LEU A 335 -15.25 19.50 8.05
C LEU A 335 -16.17 20.47 7.30
N ASN A 336 -17.09 21.17 7.98
CA ASN A 336 -18.13 22.00 7.35
C ASN A 336 -18.96 21.23 6.30
N ARG A 337 -19.32 19.98 6.62
CA ARG A 337 -20.04 19.04 5.76
C ARG A 337 -21.30 18.46 6.41
N THR A 338 -22.07 19.30 7.09
CA THR A 338 -23.35 18.93 7.72
C THR A 338 -24.46 18.58 6.72
N ASP A 339 -24.22 18.86 5.44
CA ASP A 339 -25.03 18.43 4.29
C ASP A 339 -24.99 16.91 4.07
N LEU A 340 -23.90 16.24 4.47
CA LEU A 340 -23.73 14.81 4.24
C LEU A 340 -24.76 13.99 5.04
N ARG A 341 -25.20 12.90 4.41
CA ARG A 341 -26.05 11.86 5.01
C ARG A 341 -25.31 10.54 4.96
N MET A 342 -25.57 9.70 5.96
CA MET A 342 -24.95 8.38 6.03
C MET A 342 -25.52 7.48 4.95
N THR A 343 -24.65 6.96 4.11
CA THR A 343 -24.99 6.14 2.96
C THR A 343 -25.11 4.66 3.39
N PRO A 344 -26.05 3.87 2.83
CA PRO A 344 -26.14 2.43 3.09
C PRO A 344 -24.85 1.69 2.72
N ALA A 345 -24.53 0.60 3.42
CA ALA A 345 -23.34 -0.20 3.12
C ALA A 345 -23.42 -0.89 1.75
N SER A 346 -24.64 -1.15 1.25
CA SER A 346 -24.88 -1.69 -0.09
C SER A 346 -24.39 -0.78 -1.22
N ASP A 347 -24.31 0.52 -0.96
CA ASP A 347 -23.96 1.52 -1.97
C ASP A 347 -22.46 1.87 -1.92
N PHE A 348 -21.70 1.14 -1.08
CA PHE A 348 -20.26 1.32 -0.99
C PHE A 348 -19.58 0.89 -2.30
N PRO A 349 -18.68 1.71 -2.88
CA PRO A 349 -18.10 1.40 -4.18
C PRO A 349 -17.21 0.14 -4.14
N ILE A 350 -17.30 -0.65 -5.21
CA ILE A 350 -16.51 -1.88 -5.40
C ILE A 350 -15.05 -1.54 -5.75
N ASP A 351 -14.80 -0.44 -6.49
CA ASP A 351 -13.50 -0.13 -7.11
C ASP A 351 -12.75 1.05 -6.47
N ILE A 352 -12.68 1.11 -5.14
CA ILE A 352 -11.86 2.13 -4.47
C ILE A 352 -10.38 1.70 -4.51
N ARG A 353 -9.75 1.83 -5.69
CA ARG A 353 -8.32 1.57 -5.98
C ARG A 353 -7.82 0.15 -5.68
N GLU A 354 -8.57 -0.85 -6.11
CA GLU A 354 -7.99 -2.13 -6.53
C GLU A 354 -8.21 -2.22 -8.03
N MET A 355 -7.19 -1.87 -8.81
CA MET A 355 -7.24 -1.98 -10.26
C MET A 355 -7.05 -3.46 -10.60
N GLU A 356 -8.10 -4.26 -10.44
CA GLU A 356 -8.12 -5.62 -10.97
C GLU A 356 -8.40 -5.53 -12.47
N SER A 357 -7.33 -5.68 -13.26
CA SER A 357 -7.42 -6.01 -14.67
C SER A 357 -8.03 -7.41 -14.80
N GLY A 358 -9.34 -7.49 -15.06
CA GLY A 358 -10.02 -8.78 -15.18
C GLY A 358 -10.97 -8.92 -16.37
N ALA A 359 -11.07 -7.92 -17.25
CA ALA A 359 -12.12 -7.91 -18.27
C ALA A 359 -11.72 -8.50 -19.64
N GLU A 360 -10.46 -8.86 -19.88
CA GLU A 360 -10.01 -9.20 -21.24
C GLU A 360 -10.07 -10.68 -21.64
N PHE A 361 -10.31 -11.61 -20.70
CA PHE A 361 -10.37 -13.04 -21.03
C PHE A 361 -11.64 -13.69 -20.49
N ALA A 362 -12.63 -13.89 -21.37
CA ALA A 362 -13.79 -14.73 -21.06
C ALA A 362 -13.34 -16.20 -20.90
N PRO A 363 -13.81 -16.93 -19.88
CA PRO A 363 -13.43 -18.31 -19.67
C PRO A 363 -13.96 -19.22 -20.79
N GLU A 364 -13.13 -20.17 -21.25
CA GLU A 364 -13.55 -21.14 -22.27
C GLU A 364 -14.69 -22.03 -21.78
N PHE A 365 -15.61 -22.37 -22.70
CA PHE A 365 -16.76 -23.22 -22.41
C PHE A 365 -16.32 -24.58 -21.83
N GLY A 366 -16.88 -24.95 -20.66
CA GLY A 366 -16.53 -26.19 -19.96
C GLY A 366 -15.27 -26.10 -19.08
N SER A 367 -14.56 -24.98 -19.07
CA SER A 367 -13.48 -24.73 -18.09
C SER A 367 -14.06 -24.64 -16.67
N THR A 368 -13.23 -24.91 -15.66
CA THR A 368 -13.63 -24.77 -14.24
C THR A 368 -14.18 -23.37 -13.94
N VAL A 369 -13.66 -22.32 -14.59
CA VAL A 369 -14.13 -20.93 -14.43
C VAL A 369 -15.45 -20.66 -15.18
N ALA A 370 -15.75 -21.42 -16.24
CA ALA A 370 -17.06 -21.39 -16.89
C ALA A 370 -18.11 -22.25 -16.17
N LEU A 371 -17.69 -23.32 -15.49
CA LEU A 371 -18.57 -24.23 -14.73
C LEU A 371 -18.84 -23.75 -13.30
N ALA A 372 -17.87 -23.08 -12.68
CA ALA A 372 -18.00 -22.43 -11.38
C ALA A 372 -18.02 -20.91 -11.61
N PRO A 373 -19.13 -20.20 -11.34
CA PRO A 373 -19.20 -18.77 -11.56
C PRO A 373 -18.05 -18.07 -10.84
N THR A 374 -17.36 -17.15 -11.53
CA THR A 374 -16.47 -16.21 -10.87
C THR A 374 -17.25 -15.54 -9.75
N ALA A 375 -16.67 -15.54 -8.55
CA ALA A 375 -17.29 -14.85 -7.43
C ALA A 375 -17.55 -13.40 -7.84
N PRO A 376 -18.76 -12.86 -7.62
CA PRO A 376 -19.03 -11.47 -7.98
C PRO A 376 -18.04 -10.57 -7.25
N LEU A 377 -17.55 -9.53 -7.93
CA LEU A 377 -16.78 -8.48 -7.28
C LEU A 377 -17.67 -7.86 -6.19
N ARG A 378 -17.16 -7.82 -4.96
CA ARG A 378 -17.90 -7.34 -3.78
C ARG A 378 -17.15 -6.19 -3.13
N PRO A 379 -17.84 -5.20 -2.56
CA PRO A 379 -17.19 -4.10 -1.87
C PRO A 379 -16.39 -4.60 -0.65
N GLN A 380 -15.19 -4.04 -0.44
CA GLN A 380 -14.37 -4.38 0.72
C GLN A 380 -14.85 -3.60 1.97
N LEU A 381 -15.91 -4.10 2.62
CA LEU A 381 -16.53 -3.46 3.80
C LEU A 381 -15.77 -3.68 5.11
N VAL A 382 -14.84 -4.62 5.14
CA VAL A 382 -13.95 -4.88 6.29
C VAL A 382 -12.52 -4.84 5.80
N ARG A 383 -11.70 -4.02 6.44
CA ARG A 383 -10.32 -3.73 6.02
C ARG A 383 -9.41 -3.70 7.22
N GLN A 384 -8.26 -4.36 7.13
CA GLN A 384 -7.23 -4.21 8.16
C GLN A 384 -6.74 -2.75 8.19
N THR A 385 -6.56 -2.17 9.37
CA THR A 385 -6.12 -0.76 9.50
C THR A 385 -4.69 -0.55 8.99
N GLY A 386 -3.86 -1.60 9.09
CA GLY A 386 -2.45 -1.57 8.72
C GLY A 386 -1.56 -0.87 9.76
N GLU A 387 -2.08 -0.62 10.97
CA GLU A 387 -1.31 -0.09 12.07
C GLU A 387 -0.22 -1.08 12.51
N ARG A 388 0.95 -0.54 12.88
CA ARG A 388 2.11 -1.37 13.22
C ARG A 388 1.79 -2.24 14.44
N ASN A 389 1.99 -3.56 14.31
CA ASN A 389 1.67 -4.57 15.33
C ASN A 389 0.16 -4.76 15.63
N ALA A 390 -0.74 -4.21 14.81
CA ALA A 390 -2.19 -4.33 14.99
C ALA A 390 -2.79 -5.44 14.10
N GLN A 391 -2.33 -6.69 14.27
CA GLN A 391 -2.73 -7.80 13.40
C GLN A 391 -4.23 -8.09 13.42
N TYR A 392 -4.88 -7.91 14.57
CA TYR A 392 -6.33 -8.10 14.74
C TYR A 392 -7.07 -6.77 14.92
N GLU A 393 -6.79 -5.82 14.02
CA GLU A 393 -7.43 -4.51 14.02
C GLU A 393 -8.00 -4.18 12.64
N PHE A 394 -9.30 -3.95 12.61
CA PHE A 394 -10.06 -3.84 11.38
C PHE A 394 -11.01 -2.65 11.42
N LEU A 395 -11.05 -1.89 10.32
CA LEU A 395 -12.14 -0.98 10.02
C LEU A 395 -13.31 -1.77 9.45
N VAL A 396 -14.49 -1.62 10.05
CA VAL A 396 -15.76 -2.18 9.58
C VAL A 396 -16.66 -1.04 9.13
N ILE A 397 -17.02 -1.03 7.85
CA ILE A 397 -17.84 0.01 7.22
C ILE A 397 -19.29 -0.45 7.27
N THR A 398 -20.05 0.11 8.21
CA THR A 398 -21.39 -0.36 8.58
C THR A 398 -22.51 0.43 7.89
N GLY A 399 -22.17 1.47 7.13
CA GLY A 399 -23.10 2.26 6.35
C GLY A 399 -23.94 3.20 7.22
N GLN A 400 -25.12 2.75 7.65
CA GLN A 400 -26.04 3.56 8.47
C GLN A 400 -26.11 3.09 9.92
N SER A 401 -25.61 1.90 10.24
CA SER A 401 -25.55 1.39 11.62
C SER A 401 -24.22 1.77 12.27
N TRP A 402 -24.15 1.81 13.61
CA TRP A 402 -22.86 2.03 14.31
C TRP A 402 -22.14 0.74 14.68
N PHE A 403 -22.79 -0.41 14.59
CA PHE A 403 -22.17 -1.68 14.91
C PHE A 403 -22.61 -2.76 13.92
N TYR A 404 -21.75 -3.76 13.73
CA TYR A 404 -21.96 -4.79 12.70
C TYR A 404 -22.74 -6.02 13.20
N LYS A 405 -22.93 -6.13 14.52
CA LYS A 405 -23.83 -7.10 15.15
C LYS A 405 -25.16 -6.46 15.50
N GLU A 406 -26.24 -7.19 15.28
CA GLU A 406 -27.57 -6.86 15.75
C GLU A 406 -27.89 -7.61 17.04
N VAL A 407 -28.73 -7.01 17.88
CA VAL A 407 -29.15 -7.60 19.17
C VAL A 407 -29.97 -8.87 18.94
N SER A 408 -30.86 -8.85 17.96
CA SER A 408 -31.80 -9.91 17.68
C SER A 408 -31.59 -10.47 16.27
N PRO A 409 -31.62 -11.80 16.08
CA PRO A 409 -31.57 -12.39 14.74
C PRO A 409 -32.77 -11.97 13.89
N THR A 410 -32.54 -11.68 12.61
CA THR A 410 -33.59 -11.38 11.64
C THR A 410 -34.38 -12.63 11.25
N GLY A 411 -35.64 -12.81 11.70
CA GLY A 411 -36.52 -13.95 11.36
C GLY A 411 -36.79 -14.95 12.52
N PRO A 412 -37.16 -16.22 12.27
CA PRO A 412 -37.50 -17.21 13.32
C PRO A 412 -36.30 -17.66 14.18
N GLU A 413 -36.50 -18.34 15.30
CA GLU A 413 -35.36 -18.88 16.07
C GLU A 413 -34.54 -19.91 15.26
N CYS A 414 -33.21 -19.91 15.46
CA CYS A 414 -32.29 -20.80 14.75
C CYS A 414 -31.70 -21.82 15.73
N GLU A 415 -32.00 -23.11 15.55
CA GLU A 415 -31.49 -24.18 16.42
C GLU A 415 -29.96 -24.32 16.36
N PHE A 416 -29.32 -23.79 15.30
CA PHE A 416 -27.89 -23.96 15.04
C PHE A 416 -26.99 -22.98 15.79
N HIS A 417 -27.52 -22.18 16.71
CA HIS A 417 -26.70 -21.40 17.65
C HIS A 417 -26.06 -22.29 18.74
N ASN A 418 -26.65 -23.47 18.98
CA ASN A 418 -26.23 -24.46 19.96
C ASN A 418 -25.51 -25.63 19.29
N PHE A 419 -24.30 -25.95 19.76
CA PHE A 419 -23.47 -27.01 19.19
C PHE A 419 -24.12 -28.40 19.30
N ARG A 420 -24.78 -28.70 20.42
CA ARG A 420 -25.46 -29.99 20.63
C ARG A 420 -26.57 -30.20 19.61
N MET A 421 -27.33 -29.15 19.30
CA MET A 421 -28.38 -29.17 18.29
C MET A 421 -27.79 -29.29 16.87
N ALA A 422 -26.78 -28.51 16.52
CA ALA A 422 -26.10 -28.65 15.23
C ALA A 422 -25.49 -30.05 15.06
N LYS A 423 -24.94 -30.64 16.13
CA LYS A 423 -24.34 -31.98 16.12
C LYS A 423 -25.38 -33.08 15.96
N SER A 424 -26.53 -32.98 16.64
CA SER A 424 -27.61 -33.97 16.50
C SER A 424 -28.22 -33.98 15.10
N ARG A 425 -28.15 -32.84 14.40
CA ARG A 425 -28.56 -32.68 12.99
C ARG A 425 -27.46 -33.08 11.99
N GLY A 426 -26.27 -33.47 12.45
CA GLY A 426 -25.16 -33.88 11.60
C GLY A 426 -24.49 -32.75 10.81
N VAL A 427 -24.70 -31.49 11.20
CA VAL A 427 -24.19 -30.30 10.50
C VAL A 427 -23.19 -29.49 11.31
N ALA A 428 -22.77 -29.96 12.50
CA ALA A 428 -21.74 -29.31 13.30
C ALA A 428 -20.32 -29.70 12.88
N GLN A 429 -19.35 -28.89 13.28
CA GLN A 429 -17.94 -29.27 13.22
C GLN A 429 -17.61 -30.36 14.26
N ALA A 430 -16.38 -30.90 14.20
CA ALA A 430 -15.92 -31.90 15.16
C ALA A 430 -15.92 -31.36 16.61
N GLN A 431 -15.64 -30.07 16.78
CA GLN A 431 -15.61 -29.35 18.05
C GLN A 431 -16.49 -28.10 17.97
N GLY A 432 -17.22 -27.81 19.04
CA GLY A 432 -18.03 -26.60 19.17
C GLY A 432 -17.20 -25.42 19.66
N ARG A 433 -17.72 -24.21 19.49
CA ARG A 433 -17.06 -22.98 19.96
C ARG A 433 -17.45 -22.71 21.42
N PHE A 434 -16.69 -23.20 22.39
CA PHE A 434 -17.01 -22.99 23.81
C PHE A 434 -16.26 -21.84 24.48
N ASP A 435 -15.27 -21.28 23.79
CA ASP A 435 -14.45 -20.17 24.27
C ASP A 435 -14.34 -19.07 23.20
N HIS A 436 -14.19 -17.82 23.66
CA HIS A 436 -13.88 -16.70 22.78
C HIS A 436 -12.45 -16.83 22.23
N ALA A 437 -12.26 -16.46 20.97
CA ALA A 437 -10.98 -16.43 20.27
C ALA A 437 -10.74 -15.04 19.64
N ALA A 438 -9.51 -14.80 19.15
CA ALA A 438 -9.16 -13.54 18.49
C ALA A 438 -10.08 -13.23 17.29
N ASP A 439 -10.50 -14.26 16.58
CA ASP A 439 -11.36 -14.22 15.39
C ASP A 439 -12.82 -14.61 15.69
N SER A 440 -13.22 -14.81 16.96
CA SER A 440 -14.59 -15.21 17.30
C SER A 440 -14.96 -14.74 18.70
N PHE A 441 -15.88 -13.79 18.83
CA PHE A 441 -16.31 -13.27 20.13
C PHE A 441 -17.71 -13.74 20.52
N THR A 442 -18.17 -14.83 19.90
CA THR A 442 -19.37 -15.58 20.27
C THR A 442 -18.98 -17.00 20.65
N ILE A 443 -19.77 -17.62 21.53
CA ILE A 443 -19.67 -19.02 21.92
C ILE A 443 -20.99 -19.76 21.65
N SER A 444 -20.95 -21.09 21.62
CA SER A 444 -22.14 -21.94 21.54
C SER A 444 -23.13 -21.52 22.62
N ASP A 445 -24.40 -21.50 22.23
CA ASP A 445 -25.56 -21.00 23.01
C ASP A 445 -25.75 -19.49 23.00
N ASP A 446 -24.78 -18.70 22.53
CA ASP A 446 -25.04 -17.29 22.27
C ASP A 446 -26.02 -17.13 21.10
N PRO A 447 -27.01 -16.23 21.20
CA PRO A 447 -27.93 -15.93 20.09
C PRO A 447 -27.25 -15.40 18.83
N GLN A 448 -25.99 -14.96 18.93
CA GLN A 448 -25.19 -14.46 17.81
C GLN A 448 -24.23 -15.52 17.24
N ASN A 449 -24.13 -16.71 17.83
CA ASN A 449 -23.22 -17.75 17.37
C ASN A 449 -23.83 -18.64 16.29
N CYS A 450 -23.01 -19.28 15.46
CA CYS A 450 -23.44 -20.25 14.46
C CYS A 450 -22.51 -21.46 14.45
N GLU A 451 -23.08 -22.64 14.72
CA GLU A 451 -22.39 -23.93 14.77
C GLU A 451 -22.59 -24.76 13.49
N HIS A 452 -23.28 -24.21 12.47
CA HIS A 452 -23.55 -24.92 11.22
C HIS A 452 -22.30 -24.94 10.30
N ALA A 453 -21.55 -26.04 10.31
CA ALA A 453 -20.29 -26.22 9.61
C ALA A 453 -20.35 -25.91 8.10
N ASP A 454 -21.38 -26.39 7.39
CA ASP A 454 -21.50 -26.14 5.95
C ASP A 454 -21.69 -24.65 5.65
N LEU A 455 -22.50 -23.96 6.45
CA LEU A 455 -22.69 -22.52 6.33
C LEU A 455 -21.40 -21.75 6.65
N LEU A 456 -20.67 -22.16 7.70
CA LEU A 456 -19.34 -21.61 7.99
C LEU A 456 -18.36 -21.83 6.83
N GLY A 457 -18.45 -22.97 6.15
CA GLY A 457 -17.73 -23.27 4.92
C GLY A 457 -18.08 -22.30 3.78
N LEU A 458 -19.37 -22.10 3.50
CA LEU A 458 -19.86 -21.17 2.48
C LEU A 458 -19.48 -19.72 2.76
N ARG A 459 -19.45 -19.31 4.04
CA ARG A 459 -19.03 -17.98 4.47
C ARG A 459 -17.57 -17.69 4.09
N ARG A 460 -16.72 -18.69 3.87
CA ARG A 460 -15.28 -18.51 3.66
C ARG A 460 -14.91 -17.58 2.50
N SER A 461 -15.71 -17.55 1.44
CA SER A 461 -15.50 -16.73 0.25
C SER A 461 -16.46 -15.54 0.12
N ARG A 462 -17.31 -15.30 1.12
CA ARG A 462 -18.46 -14.38 1.00
C ARG A 462 -18.62 -13.40 2.16
N CYS A 463 -18.25 -13.82 3.36
CA CYS A 463 -18.54 -13.09 4.59
C CYS A 463 -17.51 -12.00 4.84
N HIS A 464 -17.92 -10.73 4.80
CA HIS A 464 -17.05 -9.58 5.05
C HIS A 464 -16.42 -9.61 6.45
N VAL A 465 -17.17 -10.03 7.47
CA VAL A 465 -16.72 -9.99 8.87
C VAL A 465 -16.00 -11.24 9.33
N LYS A 466 -15.73 -12.21 8.44
CA LYS A 466 -15.14 -13.50 8.82
C LYS A 466 -13.80 -13.36 9.57
N GLU A 467 -12.97 -12.40 9.18
CA GLU A 467 -11.65 -12.17 9.80
C GLU A 467 -11.76 -11.63 11.24
N ILE A 468 -12.91 -11.07 11.59
CA ILE A 468 -13.22 -10.54 12.93
C ILE A 468 -14.08 -11.54 13.72
N GLU A 469 -14.99 -12.22 13.01
CA GLU A 469 -16.02 -13.11 13.56
C GLU A 469 -16.25 -14.33 12.67
N SER A 470 -15.49 -15.39 12.94
CA SER A 470 -15.55 -16.65 12.23
C SER A 470 -16.84 -17.42 12.52
N HIS A 471 -17.50 -17.21 13.66
CA HIS A 471 -18.73 -17.93 14.06
C HIS A 471 -19.98 -17.03 14.20
N LEU A 472 -19.93 -15.75 13.83
CA LEU A 472 -21.12 -14.89 13.86
C LEU A 472 -22.24 -15.42 12.94
N CYS A 473 -23.45 -15.51 13.50
CA CYS A 473 -24.66 -15.84 12.77
C CYS A 473 -24.95 -14.77 11.72
N CYS A 474 -25.17 -15.20 10.47
CA CYS A 474 -25.46 -14.26 9.38
C CYS A 474 -26.73 -13.43 9.64
N ARG A 475 -27.69 -13.97 10.41
CA ARG A 475 -28.97 -13.31 10.72
C ARG A 475 -28.85 -12.25 11.82
N THR A 476 -27.75 -12.22 12.55
CA THR A 476 -27.43 -11.16 13.53
C THR A 476 -26.34 -10.23 13.01
N CYS A 477 -26.07 -10.24 11.70
CA CYS A 477 -25.07 -9.39 11.07
C CYS A 477 -25.74 -8.41 10.11
N ILE A 478 -25.38 -7.13 10.19
CA ILE A 478 -25.93 -6.09 9.31
C ILE A 478 -25.63 -6.34 7.81
N PHE A 479 -24.59 -7.13 7.51
CA PHE A 479 -24.19 -7.47 6.15
C PHE A 479 -24.93 -8.69 5.59
N HIS A 480 -25.97 -9.17 6.27
CA HIS A 480 -26.77 -10.31 5.81
C HIS A 480 -27.22 -10.15 4.35
N GLY A 481 -27.84 -9.01 4.01
CA GLY A 481 -28.30 -8.71 2.65
C GLY A 481 -27.19 -8.34 1.66
N THR A 482 -25.97 -8.08 2.14
CA THR A 482 -24.80 -7.81 1.28
C THR A 482 -24.04 -9.10 0.96
N CYS A 483 -23.98 -10.03 1.91
CA CYS A 483 -23.26 -11.30 1.75
C CYS A 483 -24.06 -12.33 0.95
N TRP A 484 -25.39 -12.23 0.96
CA TRP A 484 -26.31 -13.21 0.40
C TRP A 484 -27.33 -12.54 -0.51
N ASP A 485 -27.48 -13.06 -1.72
CA ASP A 485 -28.51 -12.57 -2.64
C ASP A 485 -29.89 -13.08 -2.22
N ALA A 486 -30.95 -12.36 -2.61
CA ALA A 486 -32.32 -12.73 -2.23
C ALA A 486 -32.71 -14.16 -2.61
N ALA A 487 -32.21 -14.66 -3.76
CA ALA A 487 -32.43 -16.04 -4.21
C ALA A 487 -31.70 -17.10 -3.35
N GLU A 488 -30.60 -16.71 -2.69
CA GLU A 488 -29.79 -17.59 -1.85
C GLU A 488 -30.30 -17.62 -0.42
N LEU A 489 -30.89 -16.52 0.08
CA LEU A 489 -31.46 -16.44 1.42
C LEU A 489 -32.45 -17.56 1.72
N GLY A 490 -33.32 -17.90 0.76
CA GLY A 490 -34.27 -19.02 0.89
C GLY A 490 -33.63 -20.41 0.91
N ARG A 491 -32.35 -20.53 0.55
CA ARG A 491 -31.58 -21.77 0.59
C ARG A 491 -30.77 -21.92 1.88
N LEU A 492 -30.65 -20.85 2.67
CA LEU A 492 -29.91 -20.92 3.94
C LEU A 492 -30.65 -21.83 4.94
N PRO A 493 -29.91 -22.64 5.71
CA PRO A 493 -30.49 -23.61 6.64
C PRO A 493 -31.23 -22.93 7.80
N CYS A 494 -30.96 -21.65 8.04
CA CYS A 494 -31.45 -20.88 9.18
C CYS A 494 -32.80 -20.20 8.94
N GLY A 495 -33.55 -20.52 7.88
CA GLY A 495 -34.87 -19.94 7.57
C GLY A 495 -35.99 -20.96 7.37
N LYS A 496 -35.78 -22.23 7.77
CA LYS A 496 -36.73 -23.34 7.59
C LYS A 496 -37.18 -23.91 8.92
#